data_AF-A0A7V9GPI3-F1
#
_entry.id   AF-A0A7V9GPI3-F1
#
_cell.length_a   1.000
_cell.length_b   1.000
_cell.length_c   1.000
_cell.angle_alpha   90.00
_cell.angle_beta   90.00
_cell.angle_gamma   90.00
#
_symmetry.space_group_name_H-M   'P 1'
#
loop_
_entity.id
_entity.type
_entity.pdbx_description
1 polymer ?
#
loop_
_entity_poly.entity_id
_entity_poly.type
_entity_poly.pdbx_seq_one_letter_code
_entity_poly.pdbx_strand_id
1 'polypeptide(L)'
;MKHLLSIFLFLFTVNLLFAQPHIHAHNDYQQPQPLVHAVHNKVFSLEADVFLVKSKLLVAHDTKELATAPKLKSLYLKPIIKLFKKHQGRISTDTAYAPVLMLDIKQNGAAAMAAIVKAVKSHRKVFDRSVNPMAVQIVISGDRGAISQWTSYPSYIFFDGRPHENYDAATLQRVGFI
;
A
#
# COMPACT_ATOMS: atom_id res chain seq x y z
N MET A 1 65.60 21.97 -6.67
CA MET A 1 64.48 21.41 -5.87
C MET A 1 63.18 21.93 -6.47
N LYS A 2 62.41 21.08 -7.18
CA LYS A 2 61.10 21.44 -7.75
C LYS A 2 60.05 20.60 -7.02
N HIS A 3 59.28 21.20 -6.11
CA HIS A 3 58.17 20.52 -5.45
C HIS A 3 56.93 20.66 -6.34
N LEU A 4 56.50 19.54 -6.94
CA LEU A 4 55.26 19.44 -7.69
C LEU A 4 54.12 19.25 -6.70
N LEU A 5 53.32 20.29 -6.47
CA LEU A 5 52.14 20.22 -5.60
C LEU A 5 51.01 19.54 -6.37
N SER A 6 50.73 18.27 -6.06
CA SER A 6 49.55 17.57 -6.60
C SER A 6 48.32 17.96 -5.79
N ILE A 7 47.40 18.69 -6.43
CA ILE A 7 46.08 19.01 -5.88
C ILE A 7 45.16 17.83 -6.15
N PHE A 8 44.74 17.13 -5.10
CA PHE A 8 43.75 16.06 -5.19
C PHE A 8 42.35 16.69 -5.15
N LEU A 9 41.67 16.75 -6.30
CA LEU A 9 40.29 17.25 -6.40
C LEU A 9 39.33 16.13 -5.97
N PHE A 10 38.82 16.20 -4.75
CA PHE A 10 37.81 15.28 -4.25
C PHE A 10 36.43 15.68 -4.81
N LEU A 11 35.95 14.98 -5.85
CA LEU A 11 34.59 15.10 -6.35
C LEU A 11 33.62 14.49 -5.32
N PHE A 12 32.98 15.33 -4.50
CA PHE A 12 31.85 14.92 -3.68
C PHE A 12 30.63 14.72 -4.58
N THR A 13 30.31 13.47 -4.93
CA THR A 13 29.00 13.12 -5.48
C THR A 13 27.97 13.17 -4.36
N VAL A 14 27.18 14.24 -4.31
CA VAL A 14 26.01 14.32 -3.43
C VAL A 14 24.94 13.37 -3.99
N ASN A 15 24.74 12.23 -3.35
CA ASN A 15 23.58 11.40 -3.60
C ASN A 15 22.36 12.09 -2.99
N LEU A 16 21.63 12.87 -3.79
CA LEU A 16 20.32 13.39 -3.40
C LEU A 16 19.33 12.22 -3.33
N LEU A 17 19.21 11.61 -2.15
CA LEU A 17 18.10 10.73 -1.82
C LEU A 17 16.84 11.61 -1.73
N PHE A 18 16.06 11.67 -2.81
CA PHE A 18 14.74 12.28 -2.75
C PHE A 18 13.82 11.40 -1.90
N ALA A 19 13.53 11.84 -0.68
CA ALA A 19 12.56 11.20 0.18
C ALA A 19 11.18 11.20 -0.51
N GLN A 20 10.46 10.09 -0.39
CA GLN A 20 9.10 10.00 -0.90
C GLN A 20 8.20 11.03 -0.18
N PRO A 21 7.49 11.91 -0.92
CA PRO A 21 6.59 12.86 -0.28
C PRO A 21 5.46 12.09 0.40
N HIS A 22 5.16 12.44 1.66
CA HIS A 22 4.10 11.82 2.45
C HIS A 22 2.73 12.36 2.03
N ILE A 23 2.33 12.05 0.80
CA ILE A 23 1.02 12.41 0.25
C ILE A 23 0.09 11.22 0.42
N HIS A 24 -1.11 11.49 0.95
CA HIS A 24 -2.20 10.53 1.01
C HIS A 24 -3.27 10.90 -0.03
N ALA A 25 -3.49 10.02 -1.00
CA ALA A 25 -4.57 10.15 -1.98
C ALA A 25 -5.85 9.54 -1.40
N HIS A 26 -6.62 10.37 -0.70
CA HIS A 26 -7.97 10.02 -0.25
C HIS A 26 -8.83 9.66 -1.45
N ASN A 27 -9.49 8.50 -1.40
CA ASN A 27 -10.35 8.00 -2.47
C ASN A 27 -9.68 8.06 -3.86
N ASP A 28 -8.50 7.44 -4.02
CA ASP A 28 -7.77 7.41 -5.28
C ASP A 28 -8.63 6.92 -6.47
N TYR A 29 -9.63 6.08 -6.20
CA TYR A 29 -10.57 5.56 -7.19
C TYR A 29 -11.50 6.63 -7.80
N GLN A 30 -11.60 7.81 -7.20
CA GLN A 30 -12.34 8.96 -7.74
C GLN A 30 -11.49 9.82 -8.68
N GLN A 31 -10.18 9.55 -8.79
CA GLN A 31 -9.30 10.26 -9.70
C GLN A 31 -9.54 9.85 -11.16
N PRO A 32 -9.22 10.70 -12.16
CA PRO A 32 -9.41 10.36 -13.58
C PRO A 32 -8.63 9.12 -14.04
N GLN A 33 -7.46 8.88 -13.45
CA GLN A 33 -6.63 7.70 -13.69
C GLN A 33 -6.14 7.12 -12.36
N PRO A 34 -7.00 6.36 -11.64
CA PRO A 34 -6.65 5.74 -10.37
C PRO A 34 -5.40 4.87 -10.51
N LEU A 35 -4.62 4.74 -9.45
CA LEU A 35 -3.30 4.12 -9.40
C LEU A 35 -2.22 4.77 -10.29
N VAL A 36 -2.53 5.09 -11.56
CA VAL A 36 -1.55 5.64 -12.51
C VAL A 36 -1.08 7.01 -12.05
N HIS A 37 -2.00 7.91 -11.71
CA HIS A 37 -1.65 9.21 -11.15
C HIS A 37 -0.89 9.09 -9.83
N ALA A 38 -1.32 8.19 -8.94
CA ALA A 38 -0.63 7.97 -7.67
C ALA A 38 0.82 7.50 -7.85
N VAL A 39 1.05 6.53 -8.75
CA VAL A 39 2.39 6.01 -9.07
C VAL A 39 3.25 7.09 -9.74
N HIS A 40 2.70 7.85 -10.69
CA HIS A 40 3.41 8.93 -11.37
C HIS A 40 3.87 10.02 -10.39
N ASN A 41 2.99 10.40 -9.45
CA ASN A 41 3.26 11.44 -8.46
C ASN A 41 3.91 10.91 -7.17
N LYS A 42 4.30 9.63 -7.14
CA LYS A 42 4.97 8.98 -5.99
C LYS A 42 4.18 9.11 -4.68
N VAL A 43 2.86 9.08 -4.76
CA VAL A 43 1.95 9.16 -3.62
C VAL A 43 2.27 8.05 -2.61
N PHE A 44 2.36 8.41 -1.33
CA PHE A 44 2.71 7.50 -0.25
C PHE A 44 1.63 6.48 0.06
N SER A 45 0.40 6.92 0.22
CA SER A 45 -0.73 6.04 0.46
C SER A 45 -1.88 6.38 -0.48
N LEU A 46 -2.50 5.36 -1.05
CA LEU A 46 -3.67 5.47 -1.89
C LEU A 46 -4.81 4.68 -1.24
N GLU A 47 -5.93 5.36 -1.01
CA GLU A 47 -7.09 4.84 -0.29
C GLU A 47 -8.18 4.36 -1.27
N ALA A 48 -8.77 3.20 -0.96
CA ALA A 48 -9.94 2.69 -1.63
C ALA A 48 -11.01 2.25 -0.63
N ASP A 49 -12.22 2.77 -0.80
CA ASP A 49 -13.40 2.36 -0.06
C ASP A 49 -13.88 1.01 -0.57
N VAL A 50 -13.94 0.00 0.30
CA VAL A 50 -14.19 -1.39 -0.08
C VAL A 50 -15.49 -1.91 0.53
N PHE A 51 -16.36 -2.40 -0.35
CA PHE A 51 -17.55 -3.17 0.00
C PHE A 51 -17.40 -4.64 -0.41
N LEU A 52 -17.80 -5.55 0.47
CA LEU A 52 -18.00 -6.95 0.10
C LEU A 52 -19.47 -7.21 -0.28
N VAL A 53 -19.71 -7.53 -1.56
CA VAL A 53 -21.06 -7.82 -2.09
C VAL A 53 -21.03 -9.14 -2.87
N LYS A 54 -21.83 -10.13 -2.46
CA LYS A 54 -21.92 -11.45 -3.11
C LYS A 54 -20.54 -12.06 -3.41
N SER A 55 -19.66 -12.05 -2.40
CA SER A 55 -18.26 -12.53 -2.48
C SER A 55 -17.31 -11.74 -3.41
N LYS A 56 -17.71 -10.54 -3.86
CA LYS A 56 -16.88 -9.64 -4.67
C LYS A 56 -16.50 -8.41 -3.85
N LEU A 57 -15.22 -8.05 -3.86
CA LEU A 57 -14.73 -6.79 -3.31
C LEU A 57 -14.93 -5.70 -4.37
N LEU A 58 -15.85 -4.79 -4.11
CA LEU A 58 -16.20 -3.63 -4.95
C LEU A 58 -15.61 -2.36 -4.34
N VAL A 59 -15.27 -1.40 -5.19
CA VAL A 59 -14.73 -0.10 -4.79
C VAL A 59 -15.75 0.98 -5.09
N ALA A 60 -16.25 1.67 -4.06
CA ALA A 60 -17.32 2.65 -4.15
C ALA A 60 -17.36 3.49 -2.87
N HIS A 61 -17.81 4.74 -2.97
CA HIS A 61 -17.96 5.59 -1.78
C HIS A 61 -19.19 5.21 -0.96
N ASP A 62 -20.32 5.02 -1.67
CA ASP A 62 -21.62 4.71 -1.08
C ASP A 62 -22.28 3.48 -1.73
N THR A 63 -23.21 2.88 -1.01
CA THR A 63 -24.00 1.73 -1.44
C THR A 63 -24.77 1.95 -2.76
N LYS A 64 -25.15 3.19 -3.10
CA LYS A 64 -25.82 3.54 -4.36
C LYS A 64 -24.97 3.29 -5.59
N GLU A 65 -23.65 3.30 -5.46
CA GLU A 65 -22.70 3.11 -6.57
C GLU A 65 -22.41 1.62 -6.86
N LEU A 66 -22.80 0.71 -5.96
CA LEU A 66 -22.39 -0.70 -5.99
C LEU A 66 -22.83 -1.46 -7.24
N ALA A 67 -23.90 -1.01 -7.91
CA ALA A 67 -24.40 -1.66 -9.13
C ALA A 67 -23.40 -1.58 -10.29
N THR A 68 -22.63 -0.48 -10.36
CA THR A 68 -21.66 -0.20 -11.43
C THR A 68 -20.22 -0.15 -10.92
N ALA A 69 -20.01 -0.24 -9.61
CA ALA A 69 -18.72 -0.18 -8.96
C ALA A 69 -17.69 -1.18 -9.54
N PRO A 70 -16.46 -0.72 -9.84
CA PRO A 70 -15.40 -1.61 -10.27
C PRO A 70 -15.00 -2.56 -9.14
N LYS A 71 -14.44 -3.72 -9.51
CA LYS A 71 -13.87 -4.65 -8.51
C LYS A 71 -12.51 -4.14 -8.07
N LEU A 72 -12.20 -4.27 -6.77
CA LEU A 72 -10.85 -4.02 -6.23
C LEU A 72 -9.77 -4.76 -7.02
N LYS A 73 -10.07 -6.01 -7.42
CA LYS A 73 -9.18 -6.83 -8.24
C LYS A 73 -8.83 -6.21 -9.60
N SER A 74 -9.80 -5.61 -10.29
CA SER A 74 -9.57 -5.00 -11.61
C SER A 74 -8.94 -3.62 -11.50
N LEU A 75 -9.34 -2.84 -10.49
CA LEU A 75 -8.90 -1.46 -10.34
C LEU A 75 -7.48 -1.36 -9.77
N TYR A 76 -7.13 -2.18 -8.77
CA TYR A 76 -5.85 -2.09 -8.07
C TYR A 76 -5.00 -3.36 -8.19
N LEU A 77 -5.51 -4.52 -7.77
CA LEU A 77 -4.63 -5.69 -7.57
C LEU A 77 -4.00 -6.19 -8.88
N LYS A 78 -4.80 -6.38 -9.94
CA LYS A 78 -4.27 -6.83 -11.24
C LYS A 78 -3.31 -5.80 -11.86
N PRO A 79 -3.63 -4.50 -11.92
CA PRO A 79 -2.68 -3.48 -12.39
C PRO A 79 -1.36 -3.46 -11.62
N ILE A 80 -1.40 -3.50 -10.28
CA ILE A 80 -0.18 -3.54 -9.45
C ILE A 80 0.65 -4.79 -9.78
N ILE A 81 0.04 -5.98 -9.85
CA ILE A 81 0.75 -7.22 -10.21
C ILE A 81 1.41 -7.11 -11.60
N LYS A 82 0.73 -6.49 -12.58
CA LYS A 82 1.29 -6.25 -13.92
C LYS A 82 2.49 -5.31 -13.87
N LEU A 83 2.42 -4.24 -13.08
CA LEU A 83 3.54 -3.31 -12.89
C LEU A 83 4.74 -4.01 -12.25
N PHE A 84 4.53 -4.86 -11.23
CA PHE A 84 5.60 -5.66 -10.64
C PHE A 84 6.26 -6.61 -11.64
N LYS A 85 5.48 -7.23 -12.52
CA LYS A 85 6.03 -8.04 -13.61
C LYS A 85 6.86 -7.19 -14.59
N LYS A 86 6.36 -6.01 -14.95
CA LYS A 86 7.00 -5.08 -15.89
C LYS A 86 8.30 -4.49 -15.34
N HIS A 87 8.32 -4.13 -14.06
CA HIS A 87 9.43 -3.42 -13.42
C HIS A 87 10.26 -4.33 -12.48
N GLN A 88 10.28 -5.64 -12.78
CA GLN A 88 11.15 -6.63 -12.15
C GLN A 88 11.06 -6.62 -10.62
N GLY A 89 9.83 -6.72 -10.09
CA GLY A 89 9.56 -6.77 -8.66
C GLY A 89 9.29 -5.41 -8.00
N ARG A 90 9.00 -4.35 -8.78
CA ARG A 90 8.68 -3.02 -8.25
C ARG A 90 7.41 -2.47 -8.89
N ILE A 91 6.78 -1.48 -8.27
CA ILE A 91 5.60 -0.83 -8.87
C ILE A 91 5.96 0.11 -10.03
N SER A 92 7.20 0.63 -10.06
CA SER A 92 7.73 1.49 -11.11
C SER A 92 9.24 1.27 -11.29
N THR A 93 9.87 2.01 -12.19
CA THR A 93 11.34 2.01 -12.35
C THR A 93 12.06 2.76 -11.22
N ASP A 94 11.32 3.51 -10.39
CA ASP A 94 11.89 4.20 -9.24
C ASP A 94 12.19 3.18 -8.13
N THR A 95 13.45 3.17 -7.68
CA THR A 95 13.95 2.21 -6.69
C THR A 95 13.69 2.64 -5.25
N ALA A 96 13.27 3.88 -5.03
CA ALA A 96 12.93 4.42 -3.71
C ALA A 96 11.41 4.48 -3.46
N TYR A 97 10.58 4.12 -4.46
CA TYR A 97 9.13 4.24 -4.37
C TYR A 97 8.44 2.91 -4.01
N ALA A 98 7.82 2.86 -2.82
CA ALA A 98 7.05 1.71 -2.34
C ALA A 98 5.77 2.18 -1.61
N PRO A 99 4.62 2.27 -2.31
CA PRO A 99 3.41 2.85 -1.73
C PRO A 99 2.67 1.89 -0.79
N VAL A 100 1.72 2.46 -0.06
CA VAL A 100 0.70 1.74 0.70
C VAL A 100 -0.62 1.77 -0.08
N LEU A 101 -1.29 0.63 -0.18
CA LEU A 101 -2.69 0.54 -0.59
C LEU A 101 -3.53 0.39 0.68
N MET A 102 -4.23 1.47 1.05
CA MET A 102 -5.14 1.50 2.17
C MET A 102 -6.53 1.06 1.71
N LEU A 103 -7.08 0.04 2.36
CA LEU A 103 -8.41 -0.51 2.07
C LEU A 103 -9.34 -0.13 3.23
N ASP A 104 -10.18 0.88 3.03
CA ASP A 104 -11.19 1.29 4.00
C ASP A 104 -12.43 0.39 3.85
N ILE A 105 -12.57 -0.59 4.75
CA ILE A 105 -13.69 -1.54 4.70
C ILE A 105 -14.94 -0.84 5.24
N LYS A 106 -15.96 -0.68 4.40
CA LYS A 106 -17.18 0.04 4.79
C LYS A 106 -18.17 -0.80 5.61
N GLN A 107 -18.12 -2.13 5.52
CA GLN A 107 -18.99 -3.04 6.27
C GLN A 107 -18.51 -4.50 6.25
N ASN A 108 -18.98 -5.28 7.23
CA ASN A 108 -18.74 -6.72 7.35
C ASN A 108 -17.24 -7.08 7.37
N GLY A 109 -16.49 -6.40 8.23
CA GLY A 109 -15.03 -6.44 8.36
C GLY A 109 -14.45 -7.84 8.28
N ALA A 110 -14.92 -8.77 9.12
CA ALA A 110 -14.42 -10.14 9.14
C ALA A 110 -14.55 -10.87 7.78
N ALA A 111 -15.69 -10.73 7.10
CA ALA A 111 -15.91 -11.36 5.80
C ALA A 111 -15.10 -10.67 4.70
N ALA A 112 -15.04 -9.33 4.71
CA ALA A 112 -14.24 -8.55 3.78
C ALA A 112 -12.75 -8.86 3.92
N MET A 113 -12.24 -8.97 5.15
CA MET A 113 -10.88 -9.37 5.48
C MET A 113 -10.54 -10.75 4.93
N ALA A 114 -11.41 -11.74 5.13
CA ALA A 114 -11.21 -13.08 4.56
C ALA A 114 -11.11 -13.04 3.02
N ALA A 115 -11.95 -12.23 2.37
CA ALA A 115 -11.90 -12.03 0.92
C ALA A 115 -10.63 -11.29 0.46
N ILE A 116 -10.18 -10.27 1.19
CA ILE A 116 -8.95 -9.50 0.91
C ILE A 116 -7.74 -10.42 1.03
N VAL A 117 -7.59 -11.13 2.15
CA VAL A 117 -6.50 -12.10 2.37
C VAL A 117 -6.48 -13.14 1.24
N LYS A 118 -7.64 -13.69 0.87
CA LYS A 118 -7.75 -14.64 -0.24
C LYS A 118 -7.32 -14.03 -1.58
N ALA A 119 -7.55 -12.75 -1.82
CA ALA A 119 -7.18 -12.07 -3.06
C ALA A 119 -5.66 -11.82 -3.18
N VAL A 120 -4.97 -11.59 -2.06
CA VAL A 120 -3.54 -11.24 -2.06
C VAL A 120 -2.60 -12.40 -1.74
N LYS A 121 -3.09 -13.49 -1.11
CA LYS A 121 -2.23 -14.60 -0.59
C LYS A 121 -1.29 -15.23 -1.61
N SER A 122 -1.69 -15.34 -2.89
CA SER A 122 -0.86 -15.94 -3.94
C SER A 122 0.16 -14.97 -4.56
N HIS A 123 0.21 -13.72 -4.08
CA HIS A 123 1.00 -12.65 -4.67
C HIS A 123 1.95 -12.01 -3.65
N ARG A 124 2.56 -12.80 -2.76
CA ARG A 124 3.43 -12.28 -1.69
C ARG A 124 4.62 -11.46 -2.21
N LYS A 125 5.19 -11.77 -3.36
CA LYS A 125 6.24 -10.92 -3.99
C LYS A 125 5.77 -9.49 -4.31
N VAL A 126 4.46 -9.24 -4.32
CA VAL A 126 3.83 -7.94 -4.64
C VAL A 126 3.31 -7.23 -3.41
N PHE A 127 2.82 -7.97 -2.40
CA PHE A 127 2.11 -7.40 -1.24
C PHE A 127 2.75 -7.73 0.11
N ASP A 128 3.95 -8.30 0.11
CA ASP A 128 4.64 -8.70 1.33
C ASP A 128 6.08 -8.20 1.38
N ARG A 129 6.32 -7.25 2.28
CA ARG A 129 7.63 -6.61 2.48
C ARG A 129 8.69 -7.54 3.08
N SER A 130 8.30 -8.65 3.72
CA SER A 130 9.24 -9.67 4.17
C SER A 130 9.75 -10.58 3.03
N VAL A 131 9.02 -10.63 1.90
CA VAL A 131 9.45 -11.37 0.69
C VAL A 131 10.11 -10.43 -0.32
N ASN A 132 9.60 -9.21 -0.44
CA ASN A 132 10.13 -8.20 -1.33
C ASN A 132 10.03 -6.84 -0.65
N PRO A 133 11.15 -6.21 -0.25
CA PRO A 133 11.14 -4.90 0.41
C PRO A 133 10.39 -3.80 -0.35
N MET A 134 10.28 -3.93 -1.69
CA MET A 134 9.58 -2.99 -2.56
C MET A 134 8.09 -3.33 -2.77
N ALA A 135 7.55 -4.32 -2.05
CA ALA A 135 6.14 -4.68 -2.10
C ALA A 135 5.23 -3.51 -1.66
N VAL A 136 4.05 -3.45 -2.27
CA VAL A 136 2.97 -2.56 -1.83
C VAL A 136 2.46 -3.05 -0.48
N GLN A 137 2.53 -2.22 0.55
CA GLN A 137 1.99 -2.58 1.85
C GLN A 137 0.46 -2.49 1.80
N ILE A 138 -0.23 -3.48 2.37
CA ILE A 138 -1.67 -3.43 2.55
C ILE A 138 -1.95 -2.95 3.97
N VAL A 139 -2.72 -1.86 4.09
CA VAL A 139 -3.23 -1.37 5.37
C VAL A 139 -4.76 -1.40 5.34
N ILE A 140 -5.38 -1.96 6.38
CA ILE A 140 -6.83 -2.03 6.51
C ILE A 140 -7.32 -0.88 7.39
N SER A 141 -8.29 -0.11 6.91
CA SER A 141 -9.01 0.92 7.67
C SER A 141 -10.52 0.61 7.72
N GLY A 142 -11.31 1.49 8.31
CA GLY A 142 -12.76 1.32 8.47
C GLY A 142 -13.13 0.23 9.48
N ASP A 143 -13.98 -0.69 9.05
CA ASP A 143 -14.35 -1.91 9.78
C ASP A 143 -13.19 -2.93 9.75
N ARG A 144 -12.18 -2.66 10.59
CA ARG A 144 -10.95 -3.46 10.76
C ARG A 144 -11.14 -4.73 11.60
N GLY A 145 -12.36 -5.01 12.08
CA GLY A 145 -12.62 -6.04 13.08
C GLY A 145 -11.97 -5.74 14.44
N ALA A 146 -12.06 -6.69 15.37
CA ALA A 146 -11.53 -6.52 16.73
C ALA A 146 -10.00 -6.56 16.74
N ILE A 147 -9.36 -5.63 17.48
CA ILE A 147 -7.89 -5.53 17.62
C ILE A 147 -7.28 -6.85 18.09
N SER A 148 -7.95 -7.56 19.00
CA SER A 148 -7.51 -8.87 19.51
C SER A 148 -7.38 -9.95 18.43
N GLN A 149 -8.00 -9.77 17.27
CA GLN A 149 -7.91 -10.70 16.14
C GLN A 149 -6.82 -10.32 15.14
N TRP A 150 -6.20 -9.14 15.23
CA TRP A 150 -5.29 -8.65 14.19
C TRP A 150 -4.06 -9.54 14.00
N THR A 151 -3.54 -10.11 15.08
CA THR A 151 -2.41 -11.04 15.06
C THR A 151 -2.73 -12.37 14.39
N SER A 152 -4.02 -12.74 14.24
CA SER A 152 -4.46 -13.95 13.53
C SER A 152 -4.39 -13.82 12.00
N TYR A 153 -4.36 -12.60 11.47
CA TYR A 153 -4.22 -12.37 10.03
C TYR A 153 -2.75 -12.53 9.58
N PRO A 154 -2.49 -12.88 8.30
CA PRO A 154 -1.14 -13.03 7.78
C PRO A 154 -0.26 -11.80 8.08
N SER A 155 1.00 -11.99 8.48
CA SER A 155 1.90 -10.95 9.03
C SER A 155 2.12 -9.72 8.15
N TYR A 156 1.80 -9.81 6.86
CA TYR A 156 1.95 -8.74 5.89
C TYR A 156 0.69 -7.87 5.71
N ILE A 157 -0.37 -8.15 6.47
CA ILE A 157 -1.55 -7.29 6.56
C ILE A 157 -1.40 -6.37 7.77
N PHE A 158 -1.38 -5.07 7.52
CA PHE A 158 -1.29 -4.05 8.56
C PHE A 158 -2.67 -3.38 8.75
N PHE A 159 -2.82 -2.66 9.84
CA PHE A 159 -4.06 -2.00 10.22
C PHE A 159 -3.78 -0.52 10.49
N ASP A 160 -4.67 0.33 10.01
CA ASP A 160 -4.67 1.76 10.30
C ASP A 160 -5.09 1.94 11.75
N GLY A 161 -4.18 2.30 12.64
CA GLY A 161 -4.43 2.46 14.07
C GLY A 161 -5.17 3.75 14.41
N ARG A 162 -5.89 3.77 15.53
CA ARG A 162 -6.52 4.98 16.10
C ARG A 162 -5.84 5.39 17.41
N PRO A 163 -5.60 6.69 17.67
CA PRO A 163 -4.94 7.18 18.88
C PRO A 163 -5.64 6.87 20.21
N HIS A 164 -6.94 6.59 20.18
CA HIS A 164 -7.76 6.30 21.37
C HIS A 164 -7.94 4.80 21.63
N GLU A 165 -7.34 3.94 20.79
CA GLU A 165 -7.39 2.49 20.92
C GLU A 165 -6.10 2.00 21.63
N ASN A 166 -6.23 0.97 22.46
CA ASN A 166 -5.10 0.37 23.15
C ASN A 166 -4.58 -0.86 22.38
N TYR A 167 -3.27 -0.92 22.20
CA TYR A 167 -2.57 -2.03 21.56
C TYR A 167 -1.61 -2.66 22.57
N ASP A 168 -1.68 -3.98 22.71
CA ASP A 168 -0.58 -4.72 23.33
C ASP A 168 0.64 -4.73 22.39
N ALA A 169 1.78 -5.20 22.89
CA ALA A 169 3.01 -5.20 22.12
C ALA A 169 2.88 -5.99 20.79
N ALA A 170 2.09 -7.08 20.77
CA ALA A 170 1.94 -7.93 19.60
C ALA A 170 1.04 -7.30 18.53
N THR A 171 -0.06 -6.67 18.93
CA THR A 171 -0.99 -5.94 18.06
C THR A 171 -0.40 -4.64 17.56
N LEU A 172 0.44 -3.96 18.35
CA LEU A 172 1.15 -2.75 17.92
C LEU A 172 2.08 -3.02 16.73
N GLN A 173 2.70 -4.20 16.64
CA GLN A 173 3.50 -4.61 15.46
C GLN A 173 2.66 -4.77 14.18
N ARG A 174 1.34 -4.76 14.29
CA ARG A 174 0.40 -4.83 13.16
C ARG A 174 -0.11 -3.46 12.72
N VAL A 175 0.22 -2.40 13.45
CA VAL A 175 -0.19 -1.02 13.13
C VAL A 175 0.67 -0.49 11.99
N GLY A 176 0.03 -0.05 10.90
CA GLY A 176 0.69 0.53 9.74
C GLY A 176 0.77 2.06 9.78
N PHE A 177 -0.24 2.69 10.37
CA PHE A 177 -0.40 4.14 10.56
C PHE A 177 -1.04 4.43 11.92
N ILE A 178 -0.86 5.62 12.48
CA ILE A 178 -1.63 6.13 13.62
C ILE A 178 -1.78 7.65 13.51
#